data_AF-A0A9P8UZ95-F1
#
_entry.id   AF-A0A9P8UZ95-F1
#
_cell.length_a   1.000
_cell.length_b   1.000
_cell.length_c   1.000
_cell.angle_alpha   90.00
_cell.angle_beta   90.00
_cell.angle_gamma   90.00
#
_symmetry.space_group_name_H-M   'P 1'
#
loop_
_entity.id
_entity.type
_entity.pdbx_description
1 polymer ?
#
loop_
_entity_poly.entity_id
_entity_poly.type
_entity_poly.pdbx_seq_one_letter_code
_entity_poly.pdbx_strand_id
1 'polypeptide(L)'
;MSALERFARRNYSTRSRREGTLGKSRPAPIQTLEVGYPKSSLFDRPKDIIMNQLLTPTIRHFSFDGASIPFSKKSPWPRMQSAESLQSDDPGETEWDKSALQDLSNSIRASIRHDESIGPDTSKLSVFLEIVLKDEERRHPTMGFETIEHARLDKLLDELIQFAGLMKAASCSVELPLRFRVDIAHCKKLRVLWRHRFREQYALIDQFRCALMVKGGRLKQGSSSSDMIYDLGLWQTDTMTNLVGEVEGNQQFEAGHWWLNNVCAHRDGIVGCPLERPTSGRYGITALPLLTGREELIRRGEQHVIKYIREGSRSGDMHIPIISEVGRQIRVLRGYRLKSIFAPEAGVRYDGLYIVRQYGTKLNEVMNIHRLVLTLERVQGQETMECLKRIPKPSQLDDWKLYEKLEGDKIKLTEGEAKFFDWTVEREEERLDRADYVRDRQFRASFSWKLE
;
A
#
# COMPACT_ATOMS: atom_id res chain seq x y z
N MET A 1 -47.66 5.32 16.35
CA MET A 1 -47.03 6.58 16.81
C MET A 1 -46.17 6.26 18.01
N SER A 2 -44.95 5.74 17.77
CA SER A 2 -44.09 5.14 18.77
C SER A 2 -43.07 6.14 19.35
N ALA A 3 -42.46 5.77 20.48
CA ALA A 3 -41.72 6.60 21.43
C ALA A 3 -40.45 7.34 20.92
N LEU A 4 -40.20 7.42 19.61
CA LEU A 4 -39.04 8.09 19.02
C LEU A 4 -39.20 9.60 18.80
N GLU A 5 -40.43 10.14 18.83
CA GLU A 5 -40.64 11.59 18.64
C GLU A 5 -40.40 12.44 19.91
N ARG A 6 -40.13 11.82 21.08
CA ARG A 6 -39.96 12.55 22.34
C ARG A 6 -38.52 13.00 22.65
N PHE A 7 -37.52 12.51 21.92
CA PHE A 7 -36.12 12.83 22.22
C PHE A 7 -35.57 14.05 21.45
N ALA A 8 -36.23 14.47 20.36
CA ALA A 8 -35.74 15.54 19.48
C ALA A 8 -36.13 16.98 19.90
N ARG A 9 -36.80 17.18 21.05
CA ARG A 9 -37.31 18.52 21.47
C ARG A 9 -36.56 19.19 22.62
N ARG A 10 -35.43 18.66 23.10
CA ARG A 10 -34.83 19.17 24.36
C ARG A 10 -33.71 20.22 24.24
N ASN A 11 -33.12 20.48 23.08
CA ASN A 11 -31.93 21.37 23.01
C ASN A 11 -32.02 22.54 22.02
N TYR A 12 -33.18 23.20 21.92
CA TYR A 12 -33.27 24.53 21.30
C TYR A 12 -34.20 25.42 22.13
N SER A 13 -33.64 26.17 23.10
CA SER A 13 -34.10 27.50 23.50
C SER A 13 -33.45 27.96 24.80
N THR A 14 -32.36 28.72 24.70
CA THR A 14 -32.10 29.90 25.54
C THR A 14 -31.33 30.92 24.69
N ARG A 15 -32.05 31.90 24.12
CA ARG A 15 -32.08 33.33 24.55
C ARG A 15 -30.80 34.08 24.15
N SER A 16 -30.74 34.73 23.00
CA SER A 16 -31.35 36.02 22.62
C SER A 16 -30.83 37.23 23.44
N ARG A 17 -30.23 38.18 22.69
CA ARG A 17 -30.51 39.63 22.66
C ARG A 17 -29.37 40.56 23.08
N ARG A 18 -28.80 41.27 22.09
CA ARG A 18 -28.70 42.74 22.10
C ARG A 18 -28.67 43.28 20.66
N GLU A 19 -29.56 44.25 20.44
CA GLU A 19 -29.89 44.97 19.20
C GLU A 19 -28.86 46.07 18.90
N GLY A 20 -28.86 46.61 17.67
CA GLY A 20 -28.15 47.86 17.37
C GLY A 20 -27.93 48.26 15.90
N THR A 21 -29.01 48.32 15.14
CA THR A 21 -29.32 49.15 13.94
C THR A 21 -28.32 50.15 13.29
N LEU A 22 -28.45 50.19 11.95
CA LEU A 22 -28.43 51.33 10.99
C LEU A 22 -27.11 51.84 10.37
N GLY A 23 -27.10 51.94 9.03
CA GLY A 23 -26.26 52.90 8.29
C GLY A 23 -25.97 52.56 6.82
N LYS A 24 -26.72 53.16 5.88
CA LYS A 24 -26.45 53.19 4.43
C LYS A 24 -25.22 54.05 4.10
N SER A 25 -24.44 53.70 3.07
CA SER A 25 -24.03 54.60 1.95
C SER A 25 -22.97 53.94 1.03
N ARG A 26 -22.79 54.52 -0.15
CA ARG A 26 -22.26 53.97 -1.41
C ARG A 26 -20.83 54.59 -1.69
N PRO A 27 -20.18 54.47 -2.88
CA PRO A 27 -18.86 53.84 -3.04
C PRO A 27 -17.67 54.74 -3.49
N ALA A 28 -16.45 54.17 -3.39
CA ALA A 28 -15.17 54.44 -4.11
C ALA A 28 -14.52 55.85 -3.94
N PRO A 29 -13.24 56.14 -4.34
CA PRO A 29 -12.23 55.38 -5.12
C PRO A 29 -10.71 55.47 -4.69
N ILE A 30 -9.85 54.68 -5.36
CA ILE A 30 -8.45 54.88 -5.87
C ILE A 30 -7.34 55.51 -4.97
N GLN A 31 -6.17 54.83 -4.87
CA GLN A 31 -4.76 55.27 -5.09
C GLN A 31 -3.79 54.26 -4.41
N THR A 32 -3.03 53.42 -5.12
CA THR A 32 -1.66 53.57 -5.73
C THR A 32 -0.50 53.90 -4.79
N LEU A 33 0.59 53.13 -4.98
CA LEU A 33 2.00 53.32 -4.54
C LEU A 33 2.25 52.93 -3.06
N GLU A 34 3.31 52.20 -2.67
CA GLU A 34 4.70 52.23 -3.10
C GLU A 34 5.43 50.87 -2.95
N VAL A 35 6.54 50.81 -3.70
CA VAL A 35 7.65 49.88 -3.66
C VAL A 35 8.34 49.88 -2.30
N GLY A 36 8.65 48.69 -1.78
CA GLY A 36 9.54 48.51 -0.64
C GLY A 36 10.25 47.16 -0.70
N TYR A 37 11.47 47.13 -1.25
CA TYR A 37 12.41 46.06 -0.92
C TYR A 37 12.77 46.16 0.56
N PRO A 38 12.94 45.01 1.25
CA PRO A 38 14.22 44.86 1.92
C PRO A 38 14.80 43.43 1.91
N LYS A 39 16.13 43.43 1.70
CA LYS A 39 17.13 42.74 2.52
C LYS A 39 17.20 41.21 2.44
N SER A 40 18.26 40.80 1.75
CA SER A 40 19.07 39.62 2.01
C SER A 40 19.25 39.32 3.51
N SER A 41 18.83 38.12 3.93
CA SER A 41 19.43 37.36 5.03
C SER A 41 19.87 36.02 4.43
N LEU A 42 21.16 35.71 4.25
CA LEU A 42 22.14 35.30 5.27
C LEU A 42 21.67 34.16 6.18
N PHE A 43 20.93 33.17 5.66
CA PHE A 43 20.90 31.80 6.19
C PHE A 43 20.55 30.80 5.09
N ASP A 44 21.48 30.57 4.16
CA ASP A 44 21.45 29.37 3.33
C ASP A 44 22.44 28.35 3.89
N ARG A 45 21.89 27.31 4.54
CA ARG A 45 22.56 26.02 4.75
C ARG A 45 21.56 24.89 4.46
N PRO A 46 22.03 23.76 3.91
CA PRO A 46 21.24 22.95 3.00
C PRO A 46 20.39 21.91 3.74
N LYS A 47 19.12 21.81 3.34
CA LYS A 47 18.10 20.86 3.83
C LYS A 47 18.38 19.40 3.45
N ASP A 48 19.41 19.16 2.63
CA ASP A 48 19.73 17.82 2.09
C ASP A 48 20.52 16.92 3.05
N ILE A 49 21.04 17.47 4.17
CA ILE A 49 21.85 16.70 5.13
C ILE A 49 20.99 15.86 6.09
N ILE A 50 19.71 16.20 6.27
CA ILE A 50 18.89 15.67 7.37
C ILE A 50 18.29 14.27 7.05
N MET A 51 18.05 13.95 5.77
CA MET A 51 17.61 12.60 5.37
C MET A 51 18.66 11.51 5.67
N ASN A 52 19.94 11.85 5.66
CA ASN A 52 21.01 10.90 6.01
C ASN A 52 21.04 10.60 7.51
N GLN A 53 20.65 11.55 8.37
CA GLN A 53 20.69 11.38 9.84
C GLN A 53 19.59 10.45 10.36
N LEU A 54 18.46 10.34 9.66
CA LEU A 54 17.40 9.36 9.98
C LEU A 54 17.72 7.93 9.53
N LEU A 55 18.73 7.76 8.65
CA LEU A 55 19.12 6.48 8.06
C LEU A 55 20.53 6.00 8.47
N THR A 56 21.24 6.74 9.31
CA THR A 56 22.50 6.30 9.91
C THR A 56 22.34 6.00 11.39
N PRO A 57 22.33 4.72 11.83
CA PRO A 57 22.95 4.42 13.10
C PRO A 57 24.45 4.69 12.94
N THR A 58 25.11 5.15 14.01
CA THR A 58 26.56 5.26 14.09
C THR A 58 27.21 3.90 13.80
N ILE A 59 27.49 3.63 12.54
CA ILE A 59 28.26 2.47 12.10
C ILE A 59 29.69 2.74 12.58
N ARG A 60 30.11 2.03 13.62
CA ARG A 60 31.54 1.88 13.89
C ARG A 60 32.14 1.19 12.68
N HIS A 61 32.78 1.98 11.83
CA HIS A 61 33.68 1.51 10.79
C HIS A 61 34.73 0.60 11.45
N PHE A 62 34.65 -0.70 11.19
CA PHE A 62 35.81 -1.57 11.31
C PHE A 62 36.67 -1.33 10.06
N SER A 63 37.69 -0.50 10.22
CA SER A 63 38.78 -0.40 9.26
C SER A 63 39.47 -1.75 9.13
N PHE A 64 39.50 -2.31 7.92
CA PHE A 64 40.40 -3.42 7.60
C PHE A 64 41.64 -2.82 6.95
N ASP A 65 42.61 -2.45 7.78
CA ASP A 65 43.94 -2.08 7.32
C ASP A 65 44.68 -3.32 6.80
N GLY A 66 45.35 -3.12 5.66
CA GLY A 66 46.02 -4.17 4.92
C GLY A 66 47.35 -4.64 5.53
N ALA A 67 47.64 -5.91 5.27
CA ALA A 67 48.95 -6.58 5.10
C ALA A 67 48.62 -8.08 5.09
N SER A 68 49.13 -8.97 4.26
CA SER A 68 50.33 -9.00 3.43
C SER A 68 50.18 -10.22 2.48
N ILE A 69 50.67 -10.06 1.25
CA ILE A 69 50.87 -11.17 0.30
C ILE A 69 52.15 -11.92 0.72
N PRO A 70 52.20 -13.24 0.56
CA PRO A 70 53.41 -13.82 0.01
C PRO A 70 53.15 -14.73 -1.20
N PHE A 71 53.93 -14.43 -2.24
CA PHE A 71 54.28 -15.30 -3.35
C PHE A 71 54.72 -16.70 -2.88
N SER A 72 54.29 -17.76 -3.59
CA SER A 72 55.21 -18.81 -4.05
C SER A 72 54.63 -19.70 -5.16
N LYS A 73 55.25 -19.56 -6.34
CA LYS A 73 55.71 -20.57 -7.31
C LYS A 73 54.71 -21.51 -8.03
N LYS A 74 54.75 -21.34 -9.36
CA LYS A 74 54.25 -22.22 -10.43
C LYS A 74 55.08 -23.51 -10.57
N SER A 75 54.39 -24.57 -11.03
CA SER A 75 54.73 -25.50 -12.16
C SER A 75 54.44 -26.99 -11.83
N PRO A 76 54.43 -27.94 -12.79
CA PRO A 76 53.50 -28.06 -13.94
C PRO A 76 53.03 -29.52 -14.29
N TRP A 77 51.72 -29.73 -14.58
CA TRP A 77 51.05 -30.75 -15.48
C TRP A 77 51.36 -32.29 -15.32
N PRO A 78 50.62 -33.28 -15.91
CA PRO A 78 49.51 -33.22 -16.89
C PRO A 78 48.25 -34.12 -16.68
N ARG A 79 47.23 -33.76 -17.48
CA ARG A 79 45.96 -34.37 -17.95
C ARG A 79 45.85 -35.91 -18.12
N MET A 80 44.73 -36.50 -17.67
CA MET A 80 43.95 -37.61 -18.30
C MET A 80 42.49 -37.54 -17.78
N GLN A 81 41.48 -37.19 -18.58
CA GLN A 81 40.55 -38.07 -19.33
C GLN A 81 39.78 -39.11 -18.49
N SER A 82 38.51 -38.76 -18.24
CA SER A 82 37.26 -39.53 -18.32
C SER A 82 37.17 -41.00 -17.87
N ALA A 83 36.32 -41.22 -16.85
CA ALA A 83 35.38 -42.34 -16.71
C ALA A 83 34.31 -41.88 -15.69
N GLU A 84 33.13 -41.45 -16.14
CA GLU A 84 31.90 -42.24 -16.24
C GLU A 84 31.46 -42.97 -14.95
N SER A 85 30.23 -42.63 -14.54
CA SER A 85 29.32 -43.35 -13.65
C SER A 85 29.58 -43.31 -12.16
N LEU A 86 28.78 -42.49 -11.47
CA LEU A 86 27.67 -42.97 -10.62
C LEU A 86 26.86 -41.75 -10.18
N GLN A 87 25.83 -41.43 -10.98
CA GLN A 87 24.76 -40.53 -10.57
C GLN A 87 24.00 -41.23 -9.43
N SER A 88 24.19 -40.75 -8.21
CA SER A 88 23.23 -40.95 -7.15
C SER A 88 22.07 -40.00 -7.40
N ASP A 89 20.93 -40.56 -7.81
CA ASP A 89 19.63 -39.89 -7.78
C ASP A 89 19.27 -39.60 -6.32
N ASP A 90 19.69 -38.43 -5.82
CA ASP A 90 19.18 -37.84 -4.58
C ASP A 90 17.96 -36.97 -4.93
N PRO A 91 16.82 -37.11 -4.24
CA PRO A 91 15.59 -36.45 -4.66
C PRO A 91 15.67 -34.96 -4.30
N GLY A 92 16.00 -34.14 -5.30
CA GLY A 92 15.63 -32.74 -5.39
C GLY A 92 16.14 -31.85 -4.24
N GLU A 93 17.36 -31.36 -4.36
CA GLU A 93 17.74 -30.08 -3.76
C GLU A 93 16.77 -29.02 -4.32
N THR A 94 15.67 -28.80 -3.60
CA THR A 94 14.76 -27.69 -3.85
C THR A 94 15.54 -26.45 -3.43
N GLU A 95 16.32 -25.90 -4.35
CA GLU A 95 17.00 -24.63 -4.14
C GLU A 95 15.91 -23.56 -4.00
N TRP A 96 15.63 -23.20 -2.75
CA TRP A 96 14.59 -22.25 -2.44
C TRP A 96 15.02 -20.85 -2.87
N ASP A 97 14.58 -20.43 -4.06
CA ASP A 97 14.80 -19.06 -4.51
C ASP A 97 14.14 -18.04 -3.56
N LYS A 98 14.75 -16.87 -3.42
CA LYS A 98 14.26 -15.75 -2.59
C LYS A 98 12.82 -15.38 -2.97
N SER A 99 12.48 -15.41 -4.26
CA SER A 99 11.14 -15.10 -4.76
C SER A 99 10.11 -16.18 -4.42
N ALA A 100 10.47 -17.45 -4.60
CA ALA A 100 9.63 -18.61 -4.28
C ALA A 100 9.29 -18.67 -2.79
N LEU A 101 10.25 -18.34 -1.91
CA LEU A 101 10.01 -18.24 -0.46
C LEU A 101 9.07 -17.09 -0.10
N GLN A 102 9.18 -15.96 -0.80
CA GLN A 102 8.27 -14.84 -0.58
C GLN A 102 6.84 -15.19 -1.00
N ASP A 103 6.65 -15.90 -2.11
CA ASP A 103 5.33 -16.33 -2.54
C ASP A 103 4.74 -17.41 -1.61
N LEU A 104 5.55 -18.34 -1.11
CA LEU A 104 5.13 -19.29 -0.07
C LEU A 104 4.66 -18.57 1.19
N SER A 105 5.46 -17.61 1.67
CA SER A 105 5.13 -16.77 2.83
C SER A 105 3.82 -16.00 2.62
N ASN A 106 3.65 -15.40 1.45
CA ASN A 106 2.42 -14.69 1.09
C ASN A 106 1.20 -15.61 1.03
N SER A 107 1.33 -16.80 0.43
CA SER A 107 0.24 -17.77 0.30
C SER A 107 -0.30 -18.18 1.69
N ILE A 108 0.61 -18.60 2.59
CA ILE A 108 0.25 -19.07 3.92
C ILE A 108 -0.36 -17.94 4.76
N ARG A 109 0.28 -16.76 4.76
CA ARG A 109 -0.22 -15.60 5.51
C ARG A 109 -1.56 -15.10 4.99
N ALA A 110 -1.80 -15.19 3.68
CA ALA A 110 -3.10 -14.85 3.09
C ALA A 110 -4.18 -15.84 3.53
N SER A 111 -3.91 -17.15 3.51
CA SER A 111 -4.84 -18.17 3.98
C SER A 111 -5.19 -18.01 5.46
N ILE A 112 -4.21 -17.68 6.31
CA ILE A 112 -4.46 -17.43 7.75
C ILE A 112 -5.43 -16.26 7.95
N ARG A 113 -5.33 -15.21 7.13
CA ARG A 113 -6.17 -14.01 7.26
C ARG A 113 -7.56 -14.16 6.66
N HIS A 114 -7.70 -14.88 5.55
CA HIS A 114 -8.97 -14.96 4.82
C HIS A 114 -9.79 -16.21 5.18
N ASP A 115 -9.12 -17.35 5.29
CA ASP A 115 -9.78 -18.66 5.39
C ASP A 115 -9.65 -19.26 6.80
N GLU A 116 -9.05 -18.52 7.74
CA GLU A 116 -8.72 -18.98 9.11
C GLU A 116 -8.03 -20.36 9.13
N SER A 117 -7.27 -20.65 8.07
CA SER A 117 -6.61 -21.94 7.85
C SER A 117 -5.20 -21.75 7.29
N ILE A 118 -4.36 -22.78 7.39
CA ILE A 118 -2.94 -22.70 7.00
C ILE A 118 -2.77 -22.81 5.46
N GLY A 119 -3.85 -23.10 4.74
CA GLY A 119 -3.89 -23.12 3.28
C GLY A 119 -3.25 -24.38 2.66
N PRO A 120 -3.27 -24.46 1.31
CA PRO A 120 -2.82 -25.64 0.57
C PRO A 120 -1.30 -25.89 0.65
N ASP A 121 -0.51 -24.85 0.90
CA ASP A 121 0.95 -24.92 0.94
C ASP A 121 1.53 -25.37 2.29
N THR A 122 0.68 -25.86 3.20
CA THR A 122 1.10 -26.35 4.54
C THR A 122 2.20 -27.41 4.45
N SER A 123 2.11 -28.34 3.50
CA SER A 123 3.10 -29.41 3.36
C SER A 123 4.49 -28.87 2.96
N LYS A 124 4.51 -27.84 2.10
CA LYS A 124 5.75 -27.17 1.69
C LYS A 124 6.35 -26.39 2.86
N LEU A 125 5.51 -25.76 3.68
CA LEU A 125 5.94 -25.07 4.90
C LEU A 125 6.63 -26.02 5.88
N SER A 126 6.02 -27.18 6.20
CA SER A 126 6.60 -28.12 7.17
C SER A 126 7.97 -28.61 6.70
N VAL A 127 8.08 -28.99 5.42
CA VAL A 127 9.36 -29.40 4.80
C VAL A 127 10.40 -28.28 4.89
N PHE A 128 10.01 -27.05 4.54
CA PHE A 128 10.87 -25.88 4.65
C PHE A 128 11.36 -25.64 6.09
N LEU A 129 10.46 -25.63 7.07
CA LEU A 129 10.80 -25.41 8.47
C LEU A 129 11.76 -26.48 9.01
N GLU A 130 11.57 -27.74 8.62
CA GLU A 130 12.48 -28.83 8.99
C GLU A 130 13.87 -28.66 8.37
N ILE A 131 13.95 -28.32 7.09
CA ILE A 131 15.24 -28.09 6.39
C ILE A 131 15.98 -26.92 7.03
N VAL A 132 15.30 -25.80 7.24
CA VAL A 132 15.90 -24.59 7.81
C VAL A 132 16.34 -24.81 9.24
N LEU A 133 15.57 -25.54 10.05
CA LEU A 133 15.96 -25.84 11.42
C LEU A 133 17.20 -26.74 11.45
N LYS A 134 17.27 -27.77 10.59
CA LYS A 134 18.46 -28.62 10.46
C LYS A 134 19.68 -27.82 9.99
N ASP A 135 19.50 -26.84 9.11
CA ASP A 135 20.59 -25.99 8.63
C ASP A 135 21.09 -25.01 9.70
N GLU A 136 20.20 -24.41 10.50
CA GLU A 136 20.57 -23.53 11.62
C GLU A 136 21.24 -24.27 12.79
N GLU A 137 21.03 -25.58 12.91
CA GLU A 137 21.75 -26.42 13.88
C GLU A 137 23.18 -26.78 13.41
N ARG A 138 23.53 -26.51 12.15
CA ARG A 138 24.90 -26.70 11.65
C ARG A 138 25.82 -25.61 12.19
N ARG A 139 27.12 -25.91 12.25
CA ARG A 139 28.15 -24.94 12.68
C ARG A 139 28.22 -23.70 11.77
N HIS A 140 27.84 -23.85 10.50
CA HIS A 140 27.79 -22.76 9.52
C HIS A 140 26.45 -22.81 8.79
N PRO A 141 25.42 -22.09 9.27
CA PRO A 141 24.14 -22.07 8.59
C PRO A 141 24.24 -21.32 7.26
N THR A 142 23.61 -21.89 6.23
CA THR A 142 23.66 -21.44 4.83
C THR A 142 22.70 -20.28 4.58
N MET A 143 21.61 -20.18 5.36
CA MET A 143 20.63 -19.10 5.21
C MET A 143 21.21 -17.74 5.62
N GLY A 144 21.24 -16.80 4.67
CA GLY A 144 21.66 -15.42 4.90
C GLY A 144 20.55 -14.51 5.43
N PHE A 145 20.94 -13.42 6.11
CA PHE A 145 20.02 -12.40 6.63
C PHE A 145 19.15 -11.80 5.52
N GLU A 146 19.72 -11.54 4.34
CA GLU A 146 19.00 -10.98 3.19
C GLU A 146 17.80 -11.84 2.75
N THR A 147 17.91 -13.16 2.84
CA THR A 147 16.83 -14.07 2.46
C THR A 147 15.68 -13.99 3.46
N ILE A 148 15.99 -13.89 4.77
CA ILE A 148 15.00 -13.68 5.83
C ILE A 148 14.31 -12.32 5.67
N GLU A 149 15.10 -11.29 5.38
CA GLU A 149 14.60 -9.93 5.16
C GLU A 149 13.64 -9.87 3.97
N HIS A 150 14.05 -10.43 2.82
CA HIS A 150 13.30 -10.41 1.56
C HIS A 150 12.01 -11.25 1.60
N ALA A 151 12.06 -12.48 2.10
CA ALA A 151 10.90 -13.37 2.17
C ALA A 151 9.99 -13.10 3.38
N ARG A 152 10.37 -12.16 4.26
CA ARG A 152 9.64 -11.79 5.49
C ARG A 152 9.35 -12.97 6.40
N LEU A 153 10.36 -13.82 6.57
CA LEU A 153 10.21 -15.04 7.34
C LEU A 153 9.95 -14.73 8.83
N ASP A 154 10.53 -13.66 9.37
CA ASP A 154 10.21 -13.15 10.71
C ASP A 154 8.71 -12.90 10.91
N LYS A 155 8.06 -12.23 9.94
CA LYS A 155 6.62 -11.94 10.01
C LYS A 155 5.77 -13.20 9.83
N LEU A 156 6.20 -14.13 8.97
CA LEU A 156 5.57 -15.45 8.84
C LEU A 156 5.61 -16.22 10.16
N LEU A 157 6.78 -16.30 10.80
CA LEU A 157 6.93 -16.97 12.10
C LEU A 157 6.05 -16.33 13.17
N ASP A 158 6.02 -15.01 13.24
CA ASP A 158 5.22 -14.30 14.24
C ASP A 158 3.71 -14.47 14.00
N GLU A 159 3.23 -14.45 12.76
CA GLU A 159 1.82 -14.71 12.42
C GLU A 159 1.41 -16.15 12.73
N LEU A 160 2.25 -17.14 12.42
CA LEU A 160 1.98 -18.55 12.77
C LEU A 160 1.89 -18.76 14.29
N ILE A 161 2.80 -18.15 15.06
CA ILE A 161 2.79 -18.23 16.52
C ILE A 161 1.56 -17.54 17.11
N GLN A 162 1.15 -16.39 16.56
CA GLN A 162 -0.06 -15.68 16.99
C GLN A 162 -1.32 -16.47 16.67
N PHE A 163 -1.43 -17.02 15.45
CA PHE A 163 -2.55 -17.86 15.02
C PHE A 163 -2.70 -19.09 15.93
N ALA A 164 -1.61 -19.78 16.26
CA ALA A 164 -1.63 -20.88 17.22
C ALA A 164 -2.08 -20.45 18.63
N GLY A 165 -1.74 -19.23 19.05
CA GLY A 165 -2.20 -18.63 20.30
C GLY A 165 -3.70 -18.37 20.31
N LEU A 166 -4.23 -17.79 19.22
CA LEU A 166 -5.67 -17.53 19.04
C LEU A 166 -6.48 -18.83 19.05
N MET A 167 -6.03 -19.85 18.31
CA MET A 167 -6.68 -21.16 18.28
C MET A 167 -6.72 -21.82 19.67
N LYS A 168 -5.64 -21.67 20.46
CA LYS A 168 -5.59 -22.17 21.84
C LYS A 168 -6.55 -21.41 22.77
N ALA A 169 -6.69 -20.10 22.58
CA ALA A 169 -7.56 -19.25 23.40
C ALA A 169 -9.06 -19.42 23.07
N ALA A 170 -9.38 -19.67 21.80
CA ALA A 170 -10.75 -19.82 21.31
C ALA A 170 -11.46 -21.10 21.79
N SER A 171 -10.80 -21.96 22.59
CA SER A 171 -11.35 -23.26 23.04
C SER A 171 -11.89 -24.14 21.90
N CYS A 172 -11.46 -23.90 20.67
CA CYS A 172 -11.78 -24.72 19.51
C CYS A 172 -10.90 -25.97 19.61
N SER A 173 -11.36 -26.95 20.40
CA SER A 173 -10.72 -28.23 20.65
C SER A 173 -10.84 -29.20 19.47
N VAL A 174 -10.70 -28.69 18.24
CA VAL A 174 -10.25 -29.54 17.15
C VAL A 174 -8.75 -29.65 17.37
N GLU A 175 -8.29 -30.82 17.82
CA GLU A 175 -6.86 -31.10 18.02
C GLU A 175 -6.09 -30.60 16.80
N LEU A 176 -5.36 -29.50 16.97
CA LEU A 176 -4.50 -29.00 15.91
C LEU A 176 -3.63 -30.17 15.46
N PRO A 177 -3.60 -30.49 14.15
CA PRO A 177 -2.86 -31.65 13.66
C PRO A 177 -1.48 -31.70 14.28
N LEU A 178 -1.04 -32.89 14.74
CA LEU A 178 0.24 -33.04 15.43
C LEU A 178 1.40 -32.40 14.66
N ARG A 179 1.37 -32.48 13.32
CA ARG A 179 2.31 -31.81 12.42
C ARG A 179 2.35 -30.30 12.61
N PHE A 180 1.19 -29.64 12.71
CA PHE A 180 1.15 -28.20 12.95
C PHE A 180 1.73 -27.82 14.32
N ARG A 181 1.54 -28.65 15.36
CA ARG A 181 2.17 -28.41 16.67
C ARG A 181 3.70 -28.48 16.60
N VAL A 182 4.22 -29.41 15.80
CA VAL A 182 5.65 -29.53 15.51
C VAL A 182 6.15 -28.30 14.75
N ASP A 183 5.43 -27.86 13.72
CA ASP A 183 5.77 -26.65 12.96
C ASP A 183 5.81 -25.39 13.84
N ILE A 184 4.87 -25.25 14.78
CA ILE A 184 4.88 -24.14 15.75
C ILE A 184 6.06 -24.24 16.72
N ALA A 185 6.46 -25.44 17.13
CA ALA A 185 7.68 -25.62 17.94
C ALA A 185 8.93 -25.25 17.15
N HIS A 186 9.02 -25.65 15.88
CA HIS A 186 10.08 -25.25 14.95
C HIS A 186 10.12 -23.72 14.80
N CYS A 187 8.97 -23.07 14.57
CA CYS A 187 8.88 -21.61 14.46
C CYS A 187 9.42 -20.90 15.71
N LYS A 188 9.03 -21.36 16.91
CA LYS A 188 9.51 -20.78 18.17
C LYS A 188 11.02 -20.95 18.34
N LYS A 189 11.56 -22.12 17.99
CA LYS A 189 12.99 -22.41 18.07
C LYS A 189 13.79 -21.56 17.08
N LEU A 190 13.35 -21.51 15.82
CA LEU A 190 13.95 -20.67 14.78
C LEU A 190 13.99 -19.20 15.17
N ARG A 191 12.90 -18.67 15.73
CA ARG A 191 12.85 -17.28 16.20
C ARG A 191 13.91 -16.98 17.28
N VAL A 192 14.17 -17.92 18.18
CA VAL A 192 15.23 -17.77 19.20
C VAL A 192 16.62 -17.85 18.55
N LEU A 193 16.84 -18.81 17.65
CA LEU A 193 18.10 -18.98 16.95
C LEU A 193 18.47 -17.75 16.11
N TRP A 194 17.53 -17.23 15.32
CA TRP A 194 17.75 -16.03 14.51
C TRP A 194 18.01 -14.78 15.35
N ARG A 195 17.30 -14.60 16.47
CA ARG A 195 17.58 -13.52 17.43
C ARG A 195 18.99 -13.63 18.00
N HIS A 196 19.45 -14.83 18.34
CA HIS A 196 20.78 -15.05 18.88
C HIS A 196 21.90 -14.86 17.84
N ARG A 197 21.68 -15.35 16.61
CA ARG A 197 22.64 -15.30 15.50
C ARG A 197 22.82 -13.89 14.95
N PHE A 198 21.72 -13.21 14.61
CA PHE A 198 21.73 -11.91 13.93
C PHE A 198 21.67 -10.72 14.90
N ARG A 199 21.23 -10.93 16.15
CA ARG A 199 21.21 -9.92 17.23
C ARG A 199 20.58 -8.60 16.79
N GLU A 200 21.36 -7.53 16.76
CA GLU A 200 20.93 -6.18 16.38
C GLU A 200 20.35 -6.14 14.97
N GLN A 201 20.88 -6.92 14.02
CA GLN A 201 20.34 -6.97 12.66
C GLN A 201 18.91 -7.48 12.63
N TYR A 202 18.59 -8.50 13.44
CA TYR A 202 17.23 -9.02 13.57
C TYR A 202 16.31 -8.02 14.27
N ALA A 203 16.80 -7.30 15.28
CA ALA A 203 16.02 -6.30 15.99
C ALA A 203 15.68 -5.09 15.09
N LEU A 204 16.57 -4.75 14.17
CA LEU A 204 16.44 -3.61 13.26
C LEU A 204 15.98 -4.03 11.85
N ILE A 205 15.47 -5.25 11.65
CA ILE A 205 15.09 -5.77 10.33
C ILE A 205 14.10 -4.85 9.61
N ASP A 206 13.15 -4.26 10.35
CA ASP A 206 12.18 -3.32 9.77
C ASP A 206 12.83 -1.98 9.36
N GLN A 207 13.92 -1.56 10.02
CA GLN A 207 14.68 -0.37 9.59
C GLN A 207 15.49 -0.65 8.32
N PHE A 208 16.09 -1.84 8.21
CA PHE A 208 16.77 -2.26 6.98
C PHE A 208 15.79 -2.32 5.81
N ARG A 209 14.58 -2.86 6.02
CA ARG A 209 13.50 -2.84 5.02
C ARG A 209 13.10 -1.43 4.61
N CYS A 210 12.93 -0.52 5.58
CA CYS A 210 12.67 0.89 5.27
C CYS A 210 13.78 1.50 4.41
N ALA A 211 15.05 1.25 4.77
CA ALA A 211 16.19 1.76 4.02
C ALA A 211 16.24 1.19 2.59
N LEU A 212 15.95 -0.10 2.40
CA LEU A 212 15.82 -0.72 1.08
C LEU A 212 14.67 -0.11 0.28
N MET A 213 13.51 0.09 0.92
CA MET A 213 12.32 0.68 0.30
C MET A 213 12.59 2.09 -0.25
N VAL A 214 13.37 2.90 0.48
CA VAL A 214 13.74 4.27 0.10
C VAL A 214 14.89 4.32 -0.92
N LYS A 215 15.97 3.54 -0.73
CA LYS A 215 17.19 3.63 -1.55
C LYS A 215 17.08 2.93 -2.91
N GLY A 216 16.37 1.80 -2.98
CA GLY A 216 16.33 0.96 -4.18
C GLY A 216 14.99 0.31 -4.49
N GLY A 217 14.01 0.42 -3.59
CA GLY A 217 12.74 -0.29 -3.66
C GLY A 217 11.57 0.53 -4.18
N ARG A 218 10.37 0.22 -3.66
CA ARG A 218 9.09 0.75 -4.16
C ARG A 218 8.95 2.27 -4.06
N LEU A 219 9.79 2.99 -3.29
CA LEU A 219 9.77 4.46 -3.15
C LEU A 219 10.94 5.18 -3.86
N LYS A 220 11.73 4.48 -4.68
CA LYS A 220 12.89 5.07 -5.39
C LYS A 220 12.51 6.35 -6.13
N GLN A 221 13.35 7.39 -5.99
CA GLN A 221 13.29 8.71 -6.65
C GLN A 221 12.18 9.69 -6.20
N GLY A 222 11.55 9.52 -5.05
CA GLY A 222 10.72 10.60 -4.50
C GLY A 222 11.56 11.65 -3.75
N SER A 223 11.76 12.84 -4.30
CA SER A 223 12.25 14.00 -3.55
C SER A 223 11.08 14.62 -2.77
N SER A 224 11.34 15.06 -1.54
CA SER A 224 10.34 15.62 -0.65
C SER A 224 10.20 17.12 -0.89
N SER A 225 9.19 17.56 -1.65
CA SER A 225 8.83 18.98 -1.70
C SER A 225 7.84 19.33 -0.59
N SER A 226 8.05 20.47 0.07
CA SER A 226 7.26 20.90 1.25
C SER A 226 6.06 21.77 0.93
N ASP A 227 5.67 21.90 -0.34
CA ASP A 227 4.52 22.69 -0.74
C ASP A 227 3.55 21.77 -1.47
N MET A 228 2.48 21.32 -0.79
CA MET A 228 1.11 21.18 -1.31
C MET A 228 0.20 20.52 -0.26
N ILE A 229 -0.99 21.11 -0.09
CA ILE A 229 -1.96 20.96 1.02
C ILE A 229 -2.81 19.66 0.89
N TYR A 230 -2.37 18.65 0.15
CA TYR A 230 -3.07 17.37 0.07
C TYR A 230 -2.16 16.20 0.43
N ASP A 231 -2.74 15.26 1.16
CA ASP A 231 -2.20 14.04 1.78
C ASP A 231 -1.70 12.97 0.77
N LEU A 232 -1.03 13.46 -0.28
CA LEU A 232 -0.50 12.81 -1.48
C LEU A 232 0.83 13.45 -1.95
N GLY A 233 1.30 14.54 -1.32
CA GLY A 233 2.33 15.45 -1.88
C GLY A 233 3.75 15.32 -1.33
N LEU A 234 4.08 14.29 -0.54
CA LEU A 234 5.38 14.23 0.17
C LEU A 234 6.50 13.54 -0.63
N TRP A 235 6.18 12.98 -1.80
CA TRP A 235 7.11 12.31 -2.69
C TRP A 235 6.92 12.84 -4.11
N GLN A 236 7.97 13.39 -4.71
CA GLN A 236 7.98 13.93 -6.06
C GLN A 236 8.99 13.15 -6.88
N THR A 237 8.56 12.51 -7.97
CA THR A 237 9.49 11.81 -8.85
C THR A 237 10.12 12.80 -9.82
N ASP A 238 11.45 12.81 -9.91
CA ASP A 238 12.13 13.50 -11.00
C ASP A 238 11.55 12.99 -12.32
N THR A 239 11.08 13.94 -13.13
CA THR A 239 10.34 13.69 -14.36
C THR A 239 11.14 12.75 -15.26
N MET A 240 10.65 11.52 -15.48
CA MET A 240 11.20 10.63 -16.50
C MET A 240 10.39 10.70 -17.79
N THR A 241 11.16 10.68 -18.87
CA THR A 241 10.91 11.14 -20.24
C THR A 241 10.16 10.17 -21.14
N ASN A 242 9.46 9.17 -20.61
CA ASN A 242 8.68 8.24 -21.45
C ASN A 242 7.33 7.96 -20.79
N LEU A 243 6.33 8.81 -21.10
CA LEU A 243 4.95 8.63 -20.66
C LEU A 243 4.36 7.35 -21.26
N VAL A 244 4.52 6.22 -20.57
CA VAL A 244 3.78 4.97 -20.85
C VAL A 244 2.27 5.17 -20.64
N GLY A 245 1.89 6.17 -19.84
CA GLY A 245 0.50 6.57 -19.63
C GLY A 245 -0.22 6.99 -20.92
N GLU A 246 0.51 7.34 -21.98
CA GLU A 246 -0.07 7.68 -23.28
C GLU A 246 -0.52 6.47 -24.10
N VAL A 247 -0.06 5.26 -23.76
CA VAL A 247 -0.37 4.04 -24.49
C VAL A 247 -1.76 3.57 -24.11
N GLU A 248 -2.60 3.25 -25.10
CA GLU A 248 -3.96 2.76 -24.89
C GLU A 248 -3.99 1.27 -24.51
N GLY A 249 -4.98 0.87 -23.69
CA GLY A 249 -5.18 -0.52 -23.28
C GLY A 249 -4.24 -1.00 -22.16
N ASN A 250 -4.04 -2.33 -22.10
CA ASN A 250 -3.23 -3.01 -21.06
C ASN A 250 -1.77 -3.22 -21.46
N GLN A 251 -1.32 -2.56 -22.53
CA GLN A 251 0.03 -2.74 -23.02
C GLN A 251 1.00 -2.34 -21.90
N GLN A 252 1.65 -3.35 -21.27
CA GLN A 252 2.62 -3.29 -20.16
C GLN A 252 2.09 -3.43 -18.73
N PHE A 253 0.77 -3.42 -18.47
CA PHE A 253 0.24 -3.59 -17.11
C PHE A 253 -0.79 -4.71 -17.03
N GLU A 254 -0.55 -5.63 -16.11
CA GLU A 254 -1.50 -6.67 -15.71
C GLU A 254 -2.39 -6.16 -14.58
N ALA A 255 -3.67 -6.56 -14.60
CA ALA A 255 -4.57 -6.33 -13.49
C ALA A 255 -3.97 -6.97 -12.22
N GLY A 256 -4.07 -6.27 -11.10
CA GLY A 256 -3.46 -6.71 -9.83
C GLY A 256 -2.11 -6.05 -9.51
N HIS A 257 -1.51 -5.28 -10.44
CA HIS A 257 -0.39 -4.43 -10.06
C HIS A 257 -0.78 -3.46 -8.94
N TRP A 258 0.13 -3.31 -7.97
CA TRP A 258 -0.09 -2.59 -6.74
C TRP A 258 1.08 -1.67 -6.37
N TRP A 259 0.73 -0.47 -5.94
CA TRP A 259 1.65 0.60 -5.55
C TRP A 259 1.33 1.10 -4.15
N LEU A 260 2.35 1.62 -3.46
CA LEU A 260 2.17 2.26 -2.16
C LEU A 260 1.29 3.50 -2.29
N ASN A 261 1.61 4.40 -3.20
CA ASN A 261 0.84 5.63 -3.43
C ASN A 261 0.71 5.94 -4.92
N ASN A 262 -0.12 6.94 -5.24
CA ASN A 262 -0.34 7.34 -6.63
C ASN A 262 0.93 7.95 -7.28
N VAL A 263 1.88 8.46 -6.48
CA VAL A 263 3.19 8.91 -6.96
C VAL A 263 4.01 7.74 -7.50
N CYS A 264 3.99 6.58 -6.82
CA CYS A 264 4.65 5.37 -7.31
C CYS A 264 4.00 4.86 -8.60
N ALA A 265 2.67 4.95 -8.70
CA ALA A 265 1.96 4.63 -9.93
C ALA A 265 2.33 5.60 -11.07
N HIS A 266 2.54 6.89 -10.75
CA HIS A 266 3.01 7.89 -11.72
C HIS A 266 4.43 7.60 -12.20
N ARG A 267 5.35 7.27 -11.27
CA ARG A 267 6.72 6.87 -11.59
C ARG A 267 6.76 5.70 -12.57
N ASP A 268 5.95 4.68 -12.30
CA ASP A 268 5.90 3.47 -13.10
C ASP A 268 5.12 3.70 -14.42
N GLY A 269 4.56 4.89 -14.62
CA GLY A 269 3.99 5.35 -15.88
C GLY A 269 2.55 4.94 -16.14
N ILE A 270 1.86 4.29 -15.18
CA ILE A 270 0.45 3.89 -15.39
C ILE A 270 -0.51 5.10 -15.34
N VAL A 271 -0.16 6.12 -14.54
CA VAL A 271 -0.87 7.40 -14.45
C VAL A 271 0.05 8.55 -14.84
N GLY A 272 -0.51 9.61 -15.43
CA GLY A 272 0.23 10.80 -15.87
C GLY A 272 0.24 11.96 -14.87
N CYS A 273 -0.35 11.79 -13.69
CA CYS A 273 -0.33 12.79 -12.63
C CYS A 273 -0.26 12.11 -11.25
N PRO A 274 0.54 12.62 -10.30
CA PRO A 274 0.56 12.13 -8.92
C PRO A 274 -0.72 12.49 -8.15
N LEU A 275 -1.51 13.46 -8.63
CA LEU A 275 -2.82 13.79 -8.08
C LEU A 275 -3.90 12.87 -8.64
N GLU A 276 -5.04 12.82 -7.96
CA GLU A 276 -6.23 12.09 -8.40
C GLU A 276 -6.88 12.79 -9.61
N ARG A 277 -6.25 12.69 -10.78
CA ARG A 277 -6.72 13.27 -12.04
C ARG A 277 -6.67 12.24 -13.16
N PRO A 278 -7.61 12.30 -14.13
CA PRO A 278 -7.56 11.42 -15.29
C PRO A 278 -6.28 11.66 -16.09
N THR A 279 -5.67 10.59 -16.56
CA THR A 279 -4.47 10.63 -17.38
C THR A 279 -4.85 10.81 -18.84
N SER A 280 -4.39 11.91 -19.45
CA SER A 280 -4.60 12.16 -20.87
C SER A 280 -3.47 11.51 -21.67
N GLY A 281 -3.83 10.63 -22.61
CA GLY A 281 -2.94 10.09 -23.63
C GLY A 281 -3.11 10.82 -24.97
N ARG A 282 -2.48 10.28 -26.02
CA ARG A 282 -2.45 10.92 -27.35
C ARG A 282 -3.83 11.05 -28.02
N TYR A 283 -4.73 10.10 -27.77
CA TYR A 283 -6.01 9.98 -28.48
C TYR A 283 -7.24 10.08 -27.54
N GLY A 284 -7.02 10.30 -26.25
CA GLY A 284 -8.08 10.33 -25.24
C GLY A 284 -7.53 10.11 -23.84
N ILE A 285 -8.43 9.89 -22.87
CA ILE A 285 -8.04 9.55 -21.51
C ILE A 285 -7.75 8.05 -21.44
N THR A 286 -6.60 7.70 -20.88
CA THR A 286 -6.11 6.32 -20.85
C THR A 286 -6.27 5.67 -19.48
N ALA A 287 -6.13 6.45 -18.39
CA ALA A 287 -6.22 5.95 -17.03
C ALA A 287 -7.02 6.87 -16.10
N LEU A 288 -7.77 6.25 -15.20
CA LEU A 288 -8.63 6.89 -14.23
C LEU A 288 -8.30 6.39 -12.82
N PRO A 289 -7.61 7.20 -11.99
CA PRO A 289 -7.43 6.90 -10.58
C PRO A 289 -8.68 7.25 -9.79
N LEU A 290 -9.30 6.25 -9.17
CA LEU A 290 -10.39 6.36 -8.21
C LEU A 290 -9.81 6.21 -6.80
N LEU A 291 -9.25 7.28 -6.25
CA LEU A 291 -8.63 7.29 -4.92
C LEU A 291 -9.63 7.68 -3.83
N THR A 292 -10.56 8.58 -4.14
CA THR A 292 -11.59 9.09 -3.24
C THR A 292 -12.98 9.01 -3.86
N GLY A 293 -14.01 9.21 -3.05
CA GLY A 293 -15.41 9.10 -3.45
C GLY A 293 -16.02 7.77 -3.02
N ARG A 294 -17.13 7.39 -3.66
CA ARG A 294 -17.87 6.17 -3.34
C ARG A 294 -18.24 5.39 -4.59
N GLU A 295 -18.20 4.06 -4.49
CA GLU A 295 -18.71 3.17 -5.52
C GLU A 295 -19.97 2.44 -5.02
N GLU A 296 -20.92 2.26 -5.93
CA GLU A 296 -22.12 1.45 -5.74
C GLU A 296 -22.17 0.38 -6.82
N LEU A 297 -22.38 -0.88 -6.43
CA LEU A 297 -22.58 -1.96 -7.39
C LEU A 297 -23.98 -1.86 -7.99
N ILE A 298 -24.08 -1.76 -9.32
CA ILE A 298 -25.35 -1.88 -10.04
C ILE A 298 -25.46 -3.32 -10.51
N ARG A 299 -26.35 -4.10 -9.88
CA ARG A 299 -26.63 -5.45 -10.34
C ARG A 299 -27.45 -5.37 -11.64
N ARG A 300 -26.81 -5.68 -12.78
CA ARG A 300 -27.45 -5.85 -14.09
C ARG A 300 -26.98 -7.18 -14.69
N GLY A 301 -27.63 -8.27 -14.29
CA GLY A 301 -27.27 -9.62 -14.74
C GLY A 301 -25.86 -10.05 -14.31
N GLU A 302 -25.13 -10.70 -15.22
CA GLU A 302 -23.76 -11.21 -15.01
C GLU A 302 -22.66 -10.16 -15.22
N GLN A 303 -23.02 -8.95 -15.68
CA GLN A 303 -22.04 -7.91 -15.98
C GLN A 303 -21.65 -7.12 -14.73
N HIS A 304 -20.34 -6.96 -14.51
CA HIS A 304 -19.80 -6.16 -13.41
C HIS A 304 -19.87 -4.67 -13.75
N VAL A 305 -21.03 -4.06 -13.44
CA VAL A 305 -21.30 -2.64 -13.63
C VAL A 305 -21.28 -1.92 -12.30
N ILE A 306 -20.47 -0.87 -12.22
CA ILE A 306 -20.29 -0.04 -11.04
C ILE A 306 -20.72 1.39 -11.32
N LYS A 307 -21.23 2.04 -10.29
CA LYS A 307 -21.55 3.46 -10.27
C LYS A 307 -20.58 4.16 -9.36
N TYR A 308 -19.67 4.93 -9.94
CA TYR A 308 -18.77 5.78 -9.19
C TYR A 308 -19.42 7.14 -8.97
N ILE A 309 -19.36 7.64 -7.73
CA ILE A 309 -19.90 8.93 -7.34
C ILE A 309 -18.80 9.71 -6.62
N ARG A 310 -18.51 10.90 -7.14
CA ARG A 310 -17.60 11.87 -6.52
C ARG A 310 -18.35 13.14 -6.20
N GLU A 311 -18.11 13.67 -5.01
CA GLU A 311 -18.67 14.94 -4.55
C GLU A 311 -17.52 15.85 -4.13
N GLY A 312 -17.57 17.12 -4.51
CA GLY A 312 -16.53 18.08 -4.14
C GLY A 312 -16.93 19.51 -4.42
N SER A 313 -16.35 20.45 -3.66
CA SER A 313 -16.69 21.87 -3.74
C SER A 313 -15.98 22.59 -4.89
N ARG A 314 -14.88 22.03 -5.42
CA ARG A 314 -14.13 22.61 -6.54
C ARG A 314 -14.37 21.81 -7.80
N SER A 315 -14.69 22.51 -8.89
CA SER A 315 -14.85 21.91 -10.22
C SER A 315 -13.56 21.25 -10.73
N GLY A 316 -12.39 21.75 -10.33
CA GLY A 316 -11.07 21.20 -10.68
C GLY A 316 -10.73 19.84 -10.05
N ASP A 317 -11.49 19.44 -9.01
CA ASP A 317 -11.35 18.12 -8.38
C ASP A 317 -12.25 17.09 -9.07
N MET A 318 -13.19 17.53 -9.91
CA MET A 318 -14.09 16.65 -10.64
C MET A 318 -13.40 16.14 -11.91
N HIS A 319 -13.63 14.87 -12.24
CA HIS A 319 -13.13 14.26 -13.48
C HIS A 319 -13.97 14.64 -14.70
N ILE A 320 -14.14 15.94 -14.94
CA ILE A 320 -14.93 16.50 -16.05
C ILE A 320 -14.44 15.98 -17.42
N PRO A 321 -13.12 15.83 -17.67
CA PRO A 321 -12.64 15.37 -18.98
C PRO A 321 -13.20 14.01 -19.42
N ILE A 322 -13.69 13.16 -18.50
CA ILE A 322 -14.23 11.83 -18.83
C ILE A 322 -15.48 11.91 -19.73
N ILE A 323 -16.13 13.07 -19.81
CA ILE A 323 -17.29 13.25 -20.68
C ILE A 323 -17.00 12.89 -22.15
N SER A 324 -15.76 13.09 -22.63
CA SER A 324 -15.36 12.75 -24.00
C SER A 324 -15.13 11.25 -24.23
N GLU A 325 -15.12 10.45 -23.18
CA GLU A 325 -14.68 9.04 -23.21
C GLU A 325 -15.81 8.04 -23.08
N VAL A 326 -17.06 8.49 -23.18
CA VAL A 326 -18.21 7.59 -23.17
C VAL A 326 -18.12 6.60 -24.33
N GLY A 327 -18.18 5.31 -24.02
CA GLY A 327 -18.00 4.21 -24.97
C GLY A 327 -16.56 3.71 -25.12
N ARG A 328 -15.56 4.41 -24.57
CA ARG A 328 -14.15 4.02 -24.65
C ARG A 328 -13.71 3.19 -23.44
N GLN A 329 -12.65 2.41 -23.65
CA GLN A 329 -12.00 1.61 -22.60
C GLN A 329 -10.94 2.44 -21.90
N ILE A 330 -11.00 2.48 -20.57
CA ILE A 330 -10.07 3.20 -19.71
C ILE A 330 -9.49 2.26 -18.65
N ARG A 331 -8.23 2.45 -18.28
CA ARG A 331 -7.62 1.78 -17.13
C ARG A 331 -8.19 2.36 -15.85
N VAL A 332 -8.60 1.52 -14.90
CA VAL A 332 -9.11 1.97 -13.61
C VAL A 332 -8.16 1.55 -12.49
N LEU A 333 -7.72 2.52 -11.70
CA LEU A 333 -6.97 2.29 -10.46
C LEU A 333 -7.87 2.60 -9.27
N ARG A 334 -7.80 1.79 -8.22
CA ARG A 334 -8.53 2.00 -6.95
C ARG A 334 -7.56 2.29 -5.82
N GLY A 335 -7.82 3.35 -5.07
CA GLY A 335 -7.10 3.65 -3.84
C GLY A 335 -7.78 3.09 -2.60
N TYR A 336 -7.01 2.84 -1.55
CA TYR A 336 -7.53 2.33 -0.27
C TYR A 336 -8.52 3.26 0.45
N ARG A 337 -8.49 4.57 0.14
CA ARG A 337 -9.39 5.61 0.66
C ARG A 337 -10.76 5.64 -0.03
N LEU A 338 -10.92 4.90 -1.13
CA LEU A 338 -12.17 4.82 -1.87
C LEU A 338 -13.22 4.08 -1.04
N LYS A 339 -14.41 4.69 -0.85
CA LYS A 339 -15.54 4.02 -0.19
C LYS A 339 -16.18 3.01 -1.16
N SER A 340 -15.58 1.81 -1.24
CA SER A 340 -15.98 0.72 -2.13
C SER A 340 -15.71 -0.65 -1.50
N ILE A 341 -16.54 -1.65 -1.83
CA ILE A 341 -16.31 -3.06 -1.47
C ILE A 341 -15.13 -3.69 -2.24
N PHE A 342 -14.66 -3.02 -3.29
CA PHE A 342 -13.56 -3.47 -4.14
C PHE A 342 -12.28 -2.67 -3.92
N ALA A 343 -12.31 -1.63 -3.07
CA ALA A 343 -11.11 -0.87 -2.74
C ALA A 343 -10.06 -1.80 -2.09
N PRO A 344 -8.77 -1.66 -2.45
CA PRO A 344 -7.72 -2.42 -1.80
C PRO A 344 -7.61 -2.04 -0.31
N GLU A 345 -7.14 -2.97 0.53
CA GLU A 345 -6.98 -2.72 1.96
C GLU A 345 -5.99 -1.57 2.22
N ALA A 346 -4.95 -1.48 1.39
CA ALA A 346 -3.87 -0.51 1.46
C ALA A 346 -3.40 -0.10 0.06
N GLY A 347 -2.82 1.09 -0.07
CA GLY A 347 -2.21 1.59 -1.31
C GLY A 347 -3.15 1.75 -2.50
N VAL A 348 -2.58 1.69 -3.71
CA VAL A 348 -3.30 1.86 -4.99
C VAL A 348 -3.14 0.59 -5.82
N ARG A 349 -4.25 0.03 -6.30
CA ARG A 349 -4.28 -1.18 -7.14
C ARG A 349 -4.85 -0.88 -8.51
N TYR A 350 -4.27 -1.47 -9.55
CA TYR A 350 -4.83 -1.43 -10.90
C TYR A 350 -5.76 -2.63 -11.13
N ASP A 351 -7.00 -2.37 -11.55
CA ASP A 351 -8.06 -3.39 -11.58
C ASP A 351 -8.45 -3.85 -12.99
N GLY A 352 -7.78 -3.31 -14.02
CA GLY A 352 -8.00 -3.63 -15.42
C GLY A 352 -8.75 -2.53 -16.19
N LEU A 353 -9.28 -2.92 -17.35
CA LEU A 353 -10.03 -2.06 -18.26
C LEU A 353 -11.52 -2.02 -17.95
N TYR A 354 -12.07 -0.81 -18.05
CA TYR A 354 -13.49 -0.53 -17.91
C TYR A 354 -13.98 0.33 -19.07
N ILE A 355 -15.21 0.11 -19.50
CA ILE A 355 -15.91 0.92 -20.49
C ILE A 355 -16.75 1.97 -19.74
N VAL A 356 -16.60 3.24 -20.10
CA VAL A 356 -17.46 4.31 -19.57
C VAL A 356 -18.81 4.23 -20.28
N ARG A 357 -19.85 3.76 -19.59
CA ARG A 357 -21.20 3.64 -20.18
C ARG A 357 -21.98 4.93 -20.10
N GLN A 358 -21.87 5.65 -18.99
CA GLN A 358 -22.62 6.88 -18.76
C GLN A 358 -21.78 7.86 -17.95
N TYR A 359 -21.92 9.14 -18.30
CA TYR A 359 -21.37 10.27 -17.58
C TYR A 359 -22.52 11.18 -17.16
N GLY A 360 -22.51 11.65 -15.92
CA GLY A 360 -23.46 12.64 -15.43
C GLY A 360 -22.79 13.57 -14.42
N THR A 361 -23.02 14.88 -14.57
CA THR A 361 -22.59 15.87 -13.59
C THR A 361 -23.77 16.72 -13.18
N LYS A 362 -23.84 17.05 -11.88
CA LYS A 362 -24.86 17.94 -11.32
C LYS A 362 -24.19 18.90 -10.34
N LEU A 363 -24.50 20.18 -10.44
CA LEU A 363 -24.13 21.16 -9.42
C LEU A 363 -25.31 21.33 -8.47
N ASN A 364 -25.06 21.18 -7.17
CA ASN A 364 -25.99 21.65 -6.15
C ASN A 364 -25.63 23.09 -5.79
N GLU A 365 -26.37 24.05 -6.33
CA GLU A 365 -26.12 25.49 -6.16
C GLU A 365 -26.21 25.94 -4.70
N VAL A 366 -27.03 25.29 -3.87
CA VAL A 366 -27.25 25.67 -2.47
C VAL A 366 -26.02 25.35 -1.60
N MET A 367 -25.41 24.17 -1.82
CA MET A 367 -24.24 23.73 -1.08
C MET A 367 -22.92 24.02 -1.81
N ASN A 368 -23.00 24.51 -3.05
CA ASN A 368 -21.88 24.63 -3.98
C ASN A 368 -21.06 23.33 -4.11
N ILE A 369 -21.76 22.20 -4.21
CA ILE A 369 -21.16 20.86 -4.33
C ILE A 369 -21.42 20.34 -5.74
N HIS A 370 -20.34 20.06 -6.46
CA HIS A 370 -20.41 19.30 -7.71
C HIS A 370 -20.48 17.81 -7.41
N ARG A 371 -21.46 17.14 -8.02
CA ARG A 371 -21.63 15.71 -7.97
C ARG A 371 -21.41 15.12 -9.36
N LEU A 372 -20.33 14.36 -9.49
CA LEU A 372 -20.02 13.55 -10.65
C LEU A 372 -20.54 12.12 -10.43
N VAL A 373 -21.17 11.56 -11.45
CA VAL A 373 -21.64 10.18 -11.48
C VAL A 373 -21.15 9.52 -12.77
N LEU A 374 -20.41 8.43 -12.64
CA LEU A 374 -19.94 7.61 -13.75
C LEU A 374 -20.51 6.20 -13.63
N THR A 375 -21.01 5.66 -14.74
CA THR A 375 -21.34 4.23 -14.83
C THR A 375 -20.23 3.55 -15.61
N LEU A 376 -19.49 2.65 -14.95
CA LEU A 376 -18.36 1.92 -15.53
C LEU A 376 -18.72 0.45 -15.63
N GLU A 377 -18.39 -0.18 -16.76
CA GLU A 377 -18.57 -1.61 -16.98
C GLU A 377 -17.22 -2.28 -17.19
N ARG A 378 -16.94 -3.34 -16.46
CA ARG A 378 -15.66 -4.04 -16.58
C ARG A 378 -15.59 -4.84 -17.88
N VAL A 379 -14.47 -4.76 -18.60
CA VAL A 379 -14.22 -5.56 -19.81
C VAL A 379 -14.03 -7.04 -19.42
N GLN A 380 -14.67 -7.95 -20.15
CA GLN A 380 -14.58 -9.40 -19.94
C GLN A 380 -13.21 -9.97 -20.34
N GLY A 381 -12.88 -11.16 -19.85
CA GLY A 381 -11.62 -11.85 -20.17
C GLY A 381 -10.41 -11.42 -19.33
N GLN A 382 -10.60 -10.56 -18.34
CA GLN A 382 -9.59 -10.19 -17.36
C GLN A 382 -9.75 -10.99 -16.05
N GLU A 383 -8.72 -11.01 -15.21
CA GLU A 383 -8.74 -11.67 -13.89
C GLU A 383 -9.97 -11.25 -13.07
N THR A 384 -10.65 -12.15 -12.37
CA THR A 384 -11.89 -11.83 -11.65
C THR A 384 -11.67 -10.85 -10.49
N MET A 385 -12.73 -10.12 -10.11
CA MET A 385 -12.63 -9.16 -8.99
C MET A 385 -12.35 -9.87 -7.66
N GLU A 386 -12.79 -11.12 -7.52
CA GLU A 386 -12.56 -11.97 -6.35
C GLU A 386 -11.06 -12.26 -6.17
N CYS A 387 -10.34 -12.54 -7.26
CA CYS A 387 -8.89 -12.71 -7.21
C CYS A 387 -8.19 -11.39 -6.88
N LEU A 388 -8.60 -10.28 -7.51
CA LEU A 388 -8.02 -8.96 -7.23
C LEU A 388 -8.22 -8.50 -5.78
N LYS A 389 -9.30 -8.90 -5.10
CA LYS A 389 -9.52 -8.59 -3.68
C LYS A 389 -8.43 -9.17 -2.75
N ARG A 390 -7.71 -10.20 -3.18
CA ARG A 390 -6.57 -10.77 -2.42
C ARG A 390 -5.32 -9.90 -2.49
N ILE A 391 -5.34 -8.86 -3.32
CA ILE A 391 -4.28 -7.86 -3.43
C ILE A 391 -4.72 -6.62 -2.66
N PRO A 392 -3.95 -6.17 -1.66
CA PRO A 392 -2.49 -6.38 -1.53
C PRO A 392 -2.09 -7.70 -0.85
N LYS A 393 -0.97 -8.30 -1.31
CA LYS A 393 -0.36 -9.47 -0.68
C LYS A 393 0.08 -9.14 0.76
N PRO A 394 0.20 -10.12 1.68
CA PRO A 394 0.69 -9.88 3.04
C PRO A 394 2.04 -9.15 3.11
N SER A 395 2.98 -9.46 2.21
CA SER A 395 4.26 -8.74 2.11
C SER A 395 4.10 -7.26 1.72
N GLN A 396 3.11 -6.95 0.89
CA GLN A 396 2.77 -5.59 0.47
C GLN A 396 2.08 -4.81 1.60
N LEU A 397 1.27 -5.49 2.42
CA LEU A 397 0.68 -4.89 3.62
C LEU A 397 1.75 -4.57 4.67
N ASP A 398 2.79 -5.38 4.78
CA ASP A 398 3.93 -5.04 5.63
C ASP A 398 4.69 -3.81 5.10
N ASP A 399 4.90 -3.71 3.78
CA ASP A 399 5.47 -2.51 3.15
C ASP A 399 4.62 -1.27 3.41
N TRP A 400 3.29 -1.42 3.35
CA TRP A 400 2.36 -0.34 3.65
C TRP A 400 2.49 0.17 5.09
N LYS A 401 2.58 -0.72 6.07
CA LYS A 401 2.77 -0.34 7.48
C LYS A 401 4.08 0.41 7.69
N LEU A 402 5.15 -0.01 7.00
CA LEU A 402 6.43 0.70 7.04
C LEU A 402 6.30 2.08 6.38
N TYR A 403 5.58 2.18 5.28
CA TYR A 403 5.29 3.45 4.62
C TYR A 403 4.50 4.41 5.52
N GLU A 404 3.41 3.96 6.16
CA GLU A 404 2.62 4.78 7.09
C GLU A 404 3.48 5.28 8.24
N LYS A 405 4.35 4.43 8.79
CA LYS A 405 5.29 4.85 9.83
C LYS A 405 6.24 5.94 9.34
N LEU A 406 6.81 5.80 8.15
CA LEU A 406 7.70 6.81 7.58
C LEU A 406 6.98 8.13 7.31
N GLU A 407 5.74 8.08 6.84
CA GLU A 407 4.90 9.26 6.61
C GLU A 407 4.61 9.97 7.95
N GLY A 408 4.24 9.21 8.97
CA GLY A 408 4.04 9.71 10.33
C GLY A 408 5.30 10.32 10.95
N ASP A 409 6.44 9.62 10.87
CA ASP A 409 7.73 10.11 11.38
C ASP A 409 8.14 11.42 10.68
N LYS A 410 7.83 11.54 9.38
CA LYS A 410 8.07 12.77 8.61
C LYS A 410 7.18 13.92 9.09
N ILE A 411 5.88 13.72 9.23
CA ILE A 411 4.95 14.74 9.75
C ILE A 411 5.38 15.18 11.13
N LYS A 412 5.74 14.22 12.00
CA LYS A 412 6.24 14.49 13.34
C LYS A 412 7.48 15.39 13.31
N LEU A 413 8.38 15.19 12.35
CA LEU A 413 9.59 15.98 12.20
C LEU A 413 9.33 17.37 11.58
N THR A 414 8.45 17.48 10.59
CA THR A 414 8.21 18.72 9.84
C THR A 414 7.22 19.66 10.52
N GLU A 415 6.16 19.09 11.09
CA GLU A 415 5.01 19.83 11.63
C GLU A 415 4.85 19.69 13.14
N GLY A 416 5.61 18.78 13.77
CA GLY A 416 5.62 18.57 15.21
C GLY A 416 4.62 17.52 15.71
N GLU A 417 4.62 17.29 17.03
CA GLU A 417 3.86 16.19 17.64
C GLU A 417 2.34 16.38 17.58
N ALA A 418 1.86 17.62 17.66
CA ALA A 418 0.43 17.93 17.61
C ALA A 418 -0.18 17.54 16.25
N LYS A 419 0.51 17.88 15.16
CA LYS A 419 0.08 17.54 13.80
C LYS A 419 0.16 16.04 13.52
N PHE A 420 1.17 15.37 14.06
CA PHE A 420 1.25 13.91 14.01
C PHE A 420 0.08 13.23 14.74
N PHE A 421 -0.33 13.77 15.89
CA PHE A 421 -1.50 13.26 16.61
C PHE A 421 -2.80 13.45 15.81
N ASP A 422 -3.03 14.66 15.29
CA ASP A 422 -4.20 14.95 14.43
C ASP A 422 -4.24 14.01 13.22
N TRP A 423 -3.10 13.85 12.53
CA TRP A 423 -2.97 12.91 11.41
C TRP A 423 -3.29 11.47 11.81
N THR A 424 -2.79 11.01 12.96
CA THR A 424 -3.06 9.64 13.45
C THR A 424 -4.55 9.44 13.74
N VAL A 425 -5.22 10.44 14.31
CA VAL A 425 -6.66 10.39 14.58
C VAL A 425 -7.45 10.36 13.26
N GLU A 426 -7.12 11.23 12.31
CA GLU A 426 -7.79 11.27 11.00
C GLU A 426 -7.64 9.95 10.24
N ARG A 427 -6.46 9.31 10.30
CA ARG A 427 -6.21 7.98 9.72
C ARG A 427 -7.10 6.90 10.33
N GLU A 428 -7.24 6.91 11.64
CA GLU A 428 -8.06 5.91 12.35
C GLU A 428 -9.55 6.14 12.10
N GLU A 429 -10.01 7.39 12.08
CA GLU A 429 -11.37 7.75 11.68
C GLU A 429 -11.68 7.28 10.26
N GLU A 430 -10.80 7.57 9.28
CA GLU A 430 -10.95 7.13 7.89
C GLU A 430 -11.06 5.60 7.78
N ARG A 431 -10.25 4.87 8.57
CA ARG A 431 -10.27 3.41 8.61
C ARG A 431 -11.59 2.87 9.14
N LEU A 432 -12.12 3.46 10.22
CA LEU A 432 -13.40 3.10 10.82
C LEU A 432 -14.56 3.41 9.87
N ASP A 433 -14.58 4.61 9.30
CA ASP A 433 -15.56 5.06 8.31
C ASP A 433 -15.67 4.09 7.13
N ARG A 434 -14.52 3.62 6.64
CA ARG A 434 -14.45 2.63 5.56
C ARG A 434 -14.98 1.27 5.99
N ALA A 435 -14.58 0.79 7.16
CA ALA A 435 -15.05 -0.48 7.69
C ALA A 435 -16.58 -0.47 7.87
N ASP A 436 -17.12 0.63 8.39
CA ASP A 436 -18.56 0.85 8.55
C ASP A 436 -19.28 0.89 7.20
N TYR A 437 -18.70 1.57 6.21
CA TYR A 437 -19.24 1.58 4.85
C TYR A 437 -19.30 0.16 4.24
N VAL A 438 -18.22 -0.61 4.35
CA VAL A 438 -18.18 -1.98 3.82
C VAL A 438 -19.19 -2.88 4.55
N ARG A 439 -19.28 -2.77 5.88
CA ARG A 439 -20.26 -3.51 6.69
C ARG A 439 -21.70 -3.18 6.30
N ASP A 440 -22.05 -1.89 6.21
CA ASP A 440 -23.40 -1.46 5.78
C ASP A 440 -23.72 -1.95 4.37
N ARG A 441 -22.76 -1.89 3.43
CA ARG A 441 -22.99 -2.36 2.05
C ARG A 441 -23.15 -3.87 1.96
N GLN A 442 -22.32 -4.64 2.66
CA GLN A 442 -22.46 -6.11 2.74
C GLN A 442 -23.78 -6.49 3.41
N PHE A 443 -24.15 -5.80 4.49
CA PHE A 443 -25.43 -5.97 5.16
C PHE A 443 -26.57 -5.72 4.19
N ARG A 444 -26.62 -4.59 3.48
CA ARG A 444 -27.67 -4.30 2.48
C ARG A 444 -27.72 -5.33 1.36
N ALA A 445 -26.58 -5.78 0.85
CA ALA A 445 -26.52 -6.85 -0.14
C ALA A 445 -27.14 -8.15 0.39
N SER A 446 -26.97 -8.45 1.68
CA SER A 446 -27.58 -9.63 2.34
C SER A 446 -29.09 -9.53 2.59
N PHE A 447 -29.73 -8.36 2.42
CA PHE A 447 -31.20 -8.25 2.43
C PHE A 447 -31.79 -8.27 1.02
N SER A 448 -31.01 -7.88 0.01
CA SER A 448 -31.46 -7.89 -1.38
C SER A 448 -31.69 -9.31 -1.92
N TRP A 449 -31.15 -10.36 -1.31
CA TRP A 449 -31.41 -11.76 -1.74
C TRP A 449 -32.73 -12.32 -1.23
N LYS A 450 -33.37 -11.69 -0.23
CA LYS A 450 -34.60 -12.21 0.41
C LYS A 450 -35.90 -11.63 -0.16
N LEU A 451 -35.82 -10.85 -1.23
CA LEU A 451 -36.94 -10.05 -1.75
C LEU A 451 -37.23 -10.30 -3.25
N GLU A 452 -36.72 -11.38 -3.83
CA GLU A 452 -37.15 -11.91 -5.12
C GLU A 452 -38.08 -13.11 -4.95
#